data_AF-A0A8C3HA73-F1
#
_entry.id   AF-A0A8C3HA73-F1
#
_cell.length_a   1.000
_cell.length_b   1.000
_cell.length_c   1.000
_cell.angle_alpha   90.00
_cell.angle_beta   90.00
_cell.angle_gamma   90.00
#
_symmetry.space_group_name_H-M   'P 1'
#
loop_
_entity.id
_entity.type
_entity.pdbx_description
1 polymer ?
#
loop_
_entity_poly.entity_id
_entity_poly.type
_entity_poly.pdbx_seq_one_letter_code
_entity_poly.pdbx_strand_id
1 'polypeptide(L)'
;MSLVNHSCDPNCVIVFEGRQLLLRSVREIQIGEELTISYIESLMPSSERQKHLKRQYCFECNCLLCKTQEKDADMLAGEEQAWKEIKDAVAKVGDPRSQEEWEQVLAMCQALLNNNADRLPDTNIYLLKMLDCAMDACINLRRWEEALLYGNRTLKPYR
;
A
#
# COMPACT_ATOMS: atom_id res chain seq x y z
N MET A 1 14.90 -18.71 -1.54
CA MET A 1 15.41 -17.39 -1.95
C MET A 1 15.54 -16.52 -0.70
N SER A 2 16.59 -16.74 0.08
CA SER A 2 16.81 -16.02 1.37
C SER A 2 18.13 -15.25 1.38
N LEU A 3 18.82 -15.20 0.23
CA LEU A 3 20.09 -14.48 0.06
C LEU A 3 19.88 -13.03 -0.41
N VAL A 4 18.72 -12.71 -0.97
CA VAL A 4 18.43 -11.38 -1.54
C VAL A 4 17.96 -10.49 -0.41
N ASN A 5 18.74 -9.46 -0.09
CA ASN A 5 18.46 -8.55 1.03
C ASN A 5 17.31 -7.58 0.73
N HIS A 6 16.87 -6.90 1.79
CA HIS A 6 15.83 -5.89 1.70
C HIS A 6 16.37 -4.52 1.27
N SER A 7 15.64 -3.84 0.39
CA SER A 7 15.67 -2.38 0.24
C SER A 7 14.25 -1.84 0.11
N CYS A 8 13.96 -0.67 0.70
CA CYS A 8 12.70 0.05 0.45
C CYS A 8 12.66 0.67 -0.95
N ASP A 9 13.81 0.75 -1.63
CA ASP A 9 13.96 1.12 -3.04
C ASP A 9 14.76 0.01 -3.75
N PRO A 10 14.12 -1.14 -4.05
CA PRO A 10 14.81 -2.32 -4.54
C PRO A 10 15.19 -2.21 -6.03
N ASN A 11 16.18 -2.99 -6.45
CA ASN A 11 16.51 -3.15 -7.87
C ASN A 11 15.92 -4.40 -8.52
N CYS A 12 15.32 -5.29 -7.73
CA CYS A 12 14.65 -6.50 -8.21
C CYS A 12 13.24 -6.62 -7.63
N VAL A 13 12.40 -7.39 -8.33
CA VAL A 13 11.06 -7.79 -7.89
C VAL A 13 10.89 -9.30 -8.04
N ILE A 14 10.11 -9.90 -7.13
CA ILE A 14 9.68 -11.28 -7.23
C ILE A 14 8.28 -11.32 -7.85
N VAL A 15 8.10 -12.13 -8.89
CA VAL A 15 6.80 -12.43 -9.50
C VAL A 15 6.56 -13.93 -9.40
N PHE A 16 5.33 -14.32 -9.07
CA PHE A 16 4.91 -15.72 -9.02
C PHE A 16 4.11 -16.08 -10.28
N GLU A 17 4.58 -17.07 -11.02
CA GLU A 17 3.84 -17.70 -12.12
C GLU A 17 3.44 -19.11 -11.69
N GLY A 18 2.24 -19.22 -11.11
CA GLY A 18 1.80 -20.45 -10.43
C GLY A 18 2.71 -20.79 -9.24
N ARG A 19 3.50 -21.86 -9.35
CA ARG A 19 4.49 -22.26 -8.33
C ARG A 19 5.92 -21.81 -8.66
N GLN A 20 6.13 -21.17 -9.80
CA GLN A 20 7.44 -20.69 -10.21
C GLN A 20 7.69 -19.30 -9.65
N LEU A 21 8.86 -19.12 -9.03
CA LEU A 21 9.34 -17.82 -8.54
C LEU A 21 10.30 -17.24 -9.57
N LEU A 22 9.97 -16.06 -10.11
CA LEU A 22 10.81 -15.30 -11.02
C LEU A 22 11.37 -14.07 -10.31
N LEU A 23 12.70 -13.92 -10.32
CA LEU A 23 13.37 -12.68 -9.90
C LEU A 23 13.70 -11.87 -11.15
N ARG A 24 13.20 -10.64 -11.24
CA ARG A 24 13.45 -9.74 -12.38
C ARG A 24 14.00 -8.41 -11.89
N SER A 25 14.95 -7.84 -12.63
CA SER A 25 15.41 -6.47 -12.40
C SER A 25 14.32 -5.46 -12.78
N VAL A 26 14.16 -4.41 -11.99
CA VAL A 26 13.23 -3.29 -12.26
C VAL A 26 13.95 -1.99 -12.63
N ARG A 27 15.27 -1.99 -12.55
CA ARG A 27 16.18 -0.93 -13.04
C ARG A 27 17.49 -1.54 -13.51
N GLU A 28 18.33 -0.75 -14.16
CA GLU A 28 19.69 -1.16 -14.50
C GLU A 28 20.50 -1.48 -13.22
N ILE A 29 21.35 -2.50 -13.31
CA ILE A 29 22.15 -3.01 -12.19
C ILE A 29 23.60 -3.09 -12.66
N GLN A 30 24.50 -2.43 -11.93
CA GLN A 30 25.92 -2.41 -12.26
C GLN A 30 26.62 -3.70 -11.79
N ILE A 31 27.75 -4.03 -12.43
CA ILE A 31 28.57 -5.18 -11.98
C ILE A 31 29.02 -4.94 -10.54
N GLY A 32 28.72 -5.90 -9.66
CA GLY A 32 29.04 -5.84 -8.23
C GLY A 32 28.01 -5.11 -7.37
N GLU A 33 26.96 -4.53 -7.97
CA GLU A 33 25.82 -3.99 -7.21
C GLU A 33 25.03 -5.13 -6.56
N GLU A 34 24.64 -4.95 -5.29
CA GLU A 34 23.86 -5.92 -4.55
C GLU A 34 22.42 -6.03 -5.08
N LEU A 35 21.93 -7.25 -5.25
CA LEU A 35 20.52 -7.48 -5.61
C LEU A 35 19.65 -7.36 -4.36
N THR A 36 18.60 -6.54 -4.44
CA THR A 36 17.67 -6.29 -3.33
C THR A 36 16.22 -6.36 -3.79
N ILE A 37 15.34 -6.78 -2.88
CA ILE A 37 13.87 -6.82 -3.07
C ILE A 37 13.19 -6.08 -1.91
N SER A 38 11.92 -5.69 -2.06
CA SER A 38 11.14 -5.27 -0.91
C SER A 38 10.56 -6.49 -0.18
N TYR A 39 10.76 -6.58 1.13
CA TYR A 39 10.18 -7.64 1.98
C TYR A 39 8.78 -7.27 2.49
N ILE A 40 8.40 -6.00 2.28
CA ILE A 40 7.23 -5.36 2.83
C ILE A 40 6.54 -4.55 1.73
N GLU A 41 5.30 -4.16 1.97
CA GLU A 41 4.61 -3.21 1.11
C GLU A 41 5.33 -1.85 1.11
N SER A 42 5.56 -1.27 -0.08
CA SER A 42 6.26 0.03 -0.20
C SER A 42 5.41 1.23 0.22
N LEU A 43 4.08 1.07 0.20
CA LEU A 43 3.07 2.08 0.54
C LEU A 43 2.84 2.17 2.06
N MET A 44 3.91 2.49 2.78
CA MET A 44 3.91 2.67 4.24
C MET A 44 4.87 3.78 4.65
N PRO A 45 4.55 4.61 5.68
CA PRO A 45 5.50 5.55 6.27
C PRO A 45 6.75 4.86 6.82
N SER A 46 7.89 5.55 6.87
CA SER A 46 9.17 4.97 7.30
C SER A 46 9.11 4.38 8.71
N SER A 47 8.36 5.01 9.61
CA SER A 47 8.15 4.51 10.97
C SER A 47 7.46 3.14 11.00
N GLU A 48 6.48 2.91 10.14
CA GLU A 48 5.78 1.63 10.00
C GLU A 48 6.67 0.57 9.34
N ARG A 49 7.41 0.96 8.29
CA ARG A 49 8.39 0.08 7.64
C ARG A 49 9.42 -0.43 8.65
N GLN A 50 10.02 0.45 9.46
CA GLN A 50 10.98 0.07 10.50
C GLN A 50 10.37 -0.87 11.54
N LYS A 51 9.17 -0.55 12.03
CA LYS A 51 8.47 -1.40 13.01
C LYS A 51 8.21 -2.80 12.44
N HIS A 52 7.76 -2.90 11.19
CA HIS A 52 7.49 -4.16 10.53
C HIS A 52 8.76 -4.99 10.32
N LEU A 53 9.81 -4.36 9.77
CA LEU A 53 11.11 -5.01 9.53
C LEU A 53 11.76 -5.50 10.82
N LYS A 54 11.76 -4.67 11.87
CA LYS A 54 12.30 -5.04 13.18
C LYS A 54 11.52 -6.19 13.83
N ARG A 55 10.19 -6.18 13.71
CA ARG A 55 9.33 -7.23 14.30
C ARG A 55 9.47 -8.58 13.60
N GLN A 56 9.53 -8.59 12.26
CA GLN A 56 9.47 -9.83 11.49
C GLN A 56 10.84 -10.35 11.07
N TYR A 57 11.80 -9.45 10.82
CA TYR A 57 13.11 -9.79 10.26
C TYR A 57 14.27 -9.40 11.18
N CYS A 58 13.99 -8.80 12.35
CA CYS A 58 14.96 -8.49 13.40
C CYS A 58 16.12 -7.57 12.94
N PHE A 59 15.87 -6.64 12.01
CA PHE A 59 16.85 -5.64 11.60
C PHE A 59 16.23 -4.23 11.44
N GLU A 60 17.09 -3.22 11.38
CA GLU A 60 16.71 -1.83 11.10
C GLU A 60 17.21 -1.44 9.70
N CYS A 61 16.32 -0.85 8.89
CA CYS A 61 16.65 -0.51 7.51
C CYS A 61 17.39 0.82 7.43
N ASN A 62 18.56 0.85 6.79
CA ASN A 62 19.39 2.04 6.66
C ASN A 62 19.40 2.63 5.24
N CYS A 63 18.41 2.27 4.39
CA CYS A 63 18.30 2.79 3.04
C CYS A 63 18.00 4.31 3.02
N LEU A 64 18.21 4.95 1.87
CA LEU A 64 18.03 6.39 1.72
C LEU A 64 16.61 6.84 2.11
N LEU A 65 15.58 6.14 1.64
CA LEU A 65 14.17 6.47 1.96
C LEU A 65 13.85 6.42 3.46
N CYS A 66 14.46 5.49 4.20
CA CYS A 66 14.29 5.42 5.65
C CYS A 66 15.08 6.51 6.40
N LYS A 67 16.19 6.98 5.83
CA LYS A 67 17.00 8.05 6.39
C LYS A 67 16.41 9.44 6.14
N THR A 68 15.90 9.69 4.93
CA THR A 68 15.35 11.00 4.54
C THR A 68 13.90 11.19 4.97
N GLN A 69 13.11 10.11 5.04
CA GLN A 69 11.68 10.16 5.37
C GLN A 69 10.88 11.10 4.44
N GLU A 70 11.40 11.36 3.24
CA GLU A 70 10.93 12.42 2.34
C GLU A 70 9.46 12.27 1.97
N LYS A 71 8.98 11.02 1.80
CA LYS A 71 7.59 10.72 1.42
C LYS A 71 6.62 10.67 2.61
N ASP A 72 7.11 10.64 3.84
CA ASP A 72 6.26 10.44 5.01
C ASP A 72 5.29 11.60 5.23
N ALA A 73 5.73 12.84 4.96
CA ALA A 73 4.89 14.03 5.07
C ALA A 73 3.68 13.98 4.11
N ASP A 74 3.91 13.58 2.86
CA ASP A 74 2.85 13.46 1.86
C ASP A 74 1.91 12.27 2.17
N MET A 75 2.48 11.13 2.58
CA MET A 75 1.73 9.93 2.96
C MET A 75 0.81 10.15 4.17
N LEU A 76 1.19 11.06 5.07
CA LEU A 76 0.43 11.38 6.30
C LEU A 76 -0.26 12.75 6.23
N ALA A 77 -0.37 13.34 5.03
CA ALA A 77 -1.00 14.64 4.83
C ALA A 77 -2.50 14.63 5.22
N GLY A 78 -3.00 15.78 5.65
CA GLY A 78 -4.37 15.96 6.13
C GLY A 78 -4.53 15.78 7.64
N GLU A 79 -5.77 15.74 8.11
CA GLU A 79 -6.07 15.70 9.55
C GLU A 79 -5.72 14.35 10.20
N GLU A 80 -4.91 14.39 11.27
CA GLU A 80 -4.45 13.19 11.97
C GLU A 80 -5.57 12.31 12.50
N GLN A 81 -6.59 12.92 13.09
CA GLN A 81 -7.73 12.16 13.62
C GLN A 81 -8.51 11.46 12.51
N ALA A 82 -8.62 12.09 11.33
CA ALA A 82 -9.32 11.52 10.19
C ALA A 82 -8.60 10.31 9.61
N TRP A 83 -7.29 10.43 9.34
CA TRP A 83 -6.58 9.30 8.75
C TRP A 83 -6.35 8.15 9.74
N LYS A 84 -6.30 8.40 11.06
CA LYS A 84 -6.28 7.34 12.09
C LYS A 84 -7.56 6.52 12.09
N GLU A 85 -8.72 7.16 11.98
CA GLU A 85 -10.00 6.48 11.86
C GLU A 85 -10.04 5.57 10.63
N ILE A 86 -9.62 6.09 9.47
CA ILE A 86 -9.54 5.32 8.23
C ILE A 86 -8.55 4.16 8.37
N LYS A 87 -7.37 4.39 8.92
CA LYS A 87 -6.36 3.35 9.17
C LYS A 87 -6.93 2.19 9.99
N ASP A 88 -7.63 2.48 11.07
CA ASP A 88 -8.23 1.47 11.94
C ASP A 88 -9.36 0.71 11.24
N ALA A 89 -10.12 1.38 10.36
CA ALA A 89 -11.14 0.75 9.55
C ALA A 89 -10.55 -0.19 8.48
N VAL A 90 -9.54 0.27 7.73
CA VAL A 90 -8.83 -0.55 6.72
C VAL A 90 -8.22 -1.80 7.38
N ALA A 91 -7.62 -1.65 8.57
CA ALA A 91 -7.03 -2.79 9.29
C ALA A 91 -8.06 -3.86 9.73
N LYS A 92 -9.36 -3.52 9.76
CA LYS A 92 -10.45 -4.44 10.10
C LYS A 92 -11.12 -5.05 8.87
N VAL A 93 -10.79 -4.57 7.66
CA VAL A 93 -11.24 -5.22 6.43
C VAL A 93 -10.59 -6.61 6.40
N GLY A 94 -11.44 -7.64 6.46
CA GLY A 94 -11.02 -9.03 6.39
C GLY A 94 -10.73 -9.47 4.95
N ASP A 95 -10.98 -10.74 4.68
CA ASP A 95 -10.95 -11.35 3.35
C ASP A 95 -12.40 -11.68 2.95
N PRO A 96 -13.14 -10.77 2.30
CA PRO A 96 -14.55 -10.96 1.98
C PRO A 96 -14.72 -12.10 0.95
N ARG A 97 -15.67 -13.00 1.19
CA ARG A 97 -15.90 -14.21 0.36
C ARG A 97 -17.28 -14.26 -0.26
N SER A 98 -18.17 -13.38 0.15
CA SER A 98 -19.56 -13.30 -0.31
C SER A 98 -19.91 -11.89 -0.80
N GLN A 99 -20.96 -11.80 -1.62
CA GLN A 99 -21.47 -10.50 -2.08
C GLN A 99 -21.91 -9.60 -0.92
N GLU A 100 -22.55 -10.16 0.11
CA GLU A 100 -23.00 -9.40 1.28
C GLU A 100 -21.82 -8.75 2.03
N GLU A 101 -20.73 -9.49 2.22
CA GLU A 101 -19.53 -8.94 2.85
C GLU A 101 -18.90 -7.83 1.99
N TRP A 102 -18.88 -7.98 0.67
CA TRP A 102 -18.42 -6.92 -0.24
C TRP A 102 -19.31 -5.67 -0.19
N GLU A 103 -20.62 -5.83 -0.05
CA GLU A 103 -21.55 -4.69 0.13
C GLU A 103 -21.29 -3.96 1.45
N GLN A 104 -21.03 -4.70 2.54
CA GLN A 104 -20.66 -4.10 3.83
C GLN A 104 -19.34 -3.33 3.75
N VAL A 105 -18.32 -3.91 3.08
CA VAL A 105 -17.04 -3.23 2.84
C VAL A 105 -17.27 -1.95 2.03
N LEU A 106 -18.00 -2.02 0.91
CA LEU A 106 -18.26 -0.85 0.07
C LEU A 106 -19.02 0.24 0.84
N ALA A 107 -20.04 -0.12 1.63
CA ALA A 107 -20.80 0.83 2.43
C ALA A 107 -19.92 1.54 3.47
N MET A 108 -19.03 0.81 4.15
CA MET A 108 -18.05 1.36 5.08
C MET A 108 -17.09 2.32 4.36
N CYS A 109 -16.53 1.90 3.22
CA CYS A 109 -15.64 2.73 2.41
C CYS A 109 -16.33 4.04 2.01
N GLN A 110 -17.54 3.97 1.45
CA GLN A 110 -18.31 5.14 1.02
C GLN A 110 -18.57 6.11 2.17
N ALA A 111 -18.97 5.60 3.35
CA ALA A 111 -19.21 6.43 4.53
C ALA A 111 -17.92 7.18 4.96
N LEU A 112 -16.80 6.48 5.06
CA LEU A 112 -15.53 7.06 5.50
C LEU A 112 -14.92 8.02 4.46
N LEU A 113 -15.02 7.70 3.17
CA LEU A 113 -14.56 8.57 2.09
C LEU A 113 -15.37 9.87 2.04
N ASN A 114 -16.70 9.80 2.17
CA ASN A 114 -17.56 10.97 2.14
C ASN A 114 -17.36 11.85 3.38
N ASN A 115 -17.22 11.25 4.57
CA ASN A 115 -17.00 12.00 5.82
C ASN A 115 -15.64 12.72 5.88
N ASN A 116 -14.67 12.32 5.05
CA ASN A 116 -13.30 12.84 5.09
C ASN A 116 -12.86 13.49 3.77
N ALA A 117 -13.76 13.71 2.81
CA ALA A 117 -13.44 14.23 1.48
C ALA A 117 -12.69 15.58 1.52
N ASP A 118 -13.03 16.47 2.46
CA ASP A 118 -12.39 17.78 2.61
C ASP A 118 -11.22 17.77 3.62
N ARG A 119 -11.00 16.65 4.32
CA ARG A 119 -10.06 16.54 5.44
C ARG A 119 -8.76 15.85 5.07
N LEU A 120 -8.81 14.99 4.04
CA LEU A 120 -7.69 14.15 3.61
C LEU A 120 -7.48 14.25 2.10
N PRO A 121 -6.26 14.55 1.63
CA PRO A 121 -5.93 14.48 0.22
C PRO A 121 -5.78 13.03 -0.25
N ASP A 122 -5.97 12.78 -1.55
CA ASP A 122 -5.74 11.46 -2.18
C ASP A 122 -4.28 10.96 -2.06
N THR A 123 -3.33 11.84 -1.71
CA THR A 123 -1.93 11.47 -1.40
C THR A 123 -1.79 10.81 -0.03
N ASN A 124 -2.76 10.96 0.87
CA ASN A 124 -2.74 10.29 2.16
C ASN A 124 -2.85 8.77 1.96
N ILE A 125 -1.91 8.03 2.53
CA ILE A 125 -1.76 6.59 2.28
C ILE A 125 -2.94 5.77 2.79
N TYR A 126 -3.59 6.20 3.87
CA TYR A 126 -4.74 5.47 4.42
C TYR A 126 -6.00 5.75 3.62
N LEU A 127 -6.18 6.99 3.14
CA LEU A 127 -7.23 7.29 2.18
C LEU A 127 -7.04 6.51 0.88
N LEU A 128 -5.80 6.43 0.40
CA LEU A 128 -5.45 5.65 -0.79
C LEU A 128 -5.79 4.17 -0.64
N LYS A 129 -5.46 3.55 0.51
CA LYS A 129 -5.84 2.17 0.83
C LYS A 129 -7.35 1.98 0.92
N MET A 130 -8.08 2.97 1.41
CA MET A 130 -9.54 2.95 1.44
C MET A 130 -10.14 3.03 0.03
N LEU A 131 -9.56 3.82 -0.87
CA LEU A 131 -9.97 3.91 -2.26
C LEU A 131 -9.72 2.59 -3.01
N ASP A 132 -8.57 1.96 -2.78
CA ASP A 132 -8.22 0.65 -3.35
C ASP A 132 -9.22 -0.42 -2.88
N CYS A 133 -9.55 -0.43 -1.57
CA CYS A 133 -10.55 -1.32 -1.00
C CYS A 133 -11.96 -1.10 -1.59
N ALA A 134 -12.36 0.17 -1.78
CA ALA A 134 -13.64 0.51 -2.42
C ALA A 134 -13.68 0.05 -3.89
N MET A 135 -12.57 0.23 -4.61
CA MET A 135 -12.41 -0.23 -6.00
C MET A 135 -12.57 -1.76 -6.09
N ASP A 136 -11.86 -2.51 -5.24
CA ASP A 136 -11.96 -3.97 -5.19
C ASP A 136 -13.38 -4.45 -4.86
N ALA A 137 -14.05 -3.79 -3.90
CA ALA A 137 -15.43 -4.10 -3.57
C ALA A 137 -16.37 -3.85 -4.76
N CYS A 138 -16.22 -2.73 -5.47
CA CYS A 138 -16.98 -2.44 -6.68
C CYS A 138 -16.72 -3.47 -7.79
N ILE A 139 -15.47 -3.91 -8.00
CA ILE A 139 -15.12 -4.94 -8.98
C ILE A 139 -15.83 -6.26 -8.65
N ASN A 140 -15.76 -6.71 -7.39
CA ASN A 140 -16.39 -7.95 -6.95
C ASN A 140 -17.93 -7.89 -7.02
N LEU A 141 -18.51 -6.70 -6.84
CA LEU A 141 -19.94 -6.44 -7.01
C LEU A 141 -20.34 -6.11 -8.46
N ARG A 142 -19.39 -6.13 -9.41
CA ARG A 142 -19.60 -5.83 -10.83
C ARG A 142 -20.10 -4.40 -11.11
N ARG A 143 -19.77 -3.45 -10.23
CA ARG A 143 -20.07 -2.01 -10.34
C ARG A 143 -18.92 -1.28 -11.03
N TRP A 144 -18.78 -1.49 -12.34
CA TRP A 144 -17.59 -1.08 -13.10
C TRP A 144 -17.36 0.44 -13.15
N GLU A 145 -18.42 1.23 -13.23
CA GLU A 145 -18.30 2.70 -13.29
C GLU A 145 -17.78 3.28 -11.97
N GLU A 146 -18.29 2.79 -10.83
CA GLU A 146 -17.80 3.19 -9.50
C GLU A 146 -16.36 2.72 -9.28
N ALA A 147 -16.03 1.49 -9.69
CA ALA A 147 -14.66 0.97 -9.62
C ALA A 147 -13.68 1.87 -10.38
N LEU A 148 -14.05 2.30 -11.60
CA LEU A 148 -13.22 3.19 -12.40
C LEU A 148 -13.04 4.56 -11.74
N LEU A 149 -14.08 5.08 -11.08
CA LEU A 149 -14.01 6.36 -10.36
C LEU A 149 -13.00 6.31 -9.21
N TYR A 150 -13.04 5.25 -8.38
CA TYR A 150 -12.07 5.06 -7.31
C TYR A 150 -10.66 4.80 -7.85
N GLY A 151 -10.51 3.92 -8.85
CA GLY A 151 -9.22 3.61 -9.46
C GLY A 151 -8.53 4.83 -10.08
N ASN A 152 -9.28 5.71 -10.75
CA ASN A 152 -8.71 6.93 -11.33
C ASN A 152 -8.09 7.86 -10.27
N ARG A 153 -8.66 7.90 -9.06
CA ARG A 153 -8.12 8.68 -7.94
C ARG A 153 -6.80 8.11 -7.41
N THR A 154 -6.62 6.78 -7.48
CA THR A 154 -5.40 6.13 -7.00
C THR A 154 -4.22 6.26 -7.98
N LEU A 155 -4.47 6.45 -9.28
CA LEU A 155 -3.41 6.44 -10.30
C LEU A 155 -2.27 7.43 -10.05
N LYS A 156 -2.55 8.66 -9.63
CA LYS A 156 -1.50 9.67 -9.42
C LYS A 156 -0.68 9.38 -8.15
N PRO A 157 -1.29 9.06 -6.98
CA PRO A 157 -0.54 8.63 -5.79
C PRO A 157 0.31 7.36 -5.97
N TYR A 158 -0.07 6.44 -6.87
CA TYR A 158 0.70 5.22 -7.16
C TYR A 158 1.89 5.44 -8.13
N ARG A 159 2.00 6.61 -8.77
CA ARG A 159 3.13 6.97 -9.64
C ARG A 159 4.32 7.48 -8.82
#